data_AF-A0A6A2FSL8-F1
#
_entry.id   AF-A0A6A2FSL8-F1
#
_cell.length_a   1.000
_cell.length_b   1.000
_cell.length_c   1.000
_cell.angle_alpha   90.00
_cell.angle_beta   90.00
_cell.angle_gamma   90.00
#
_symmetry.space_group_name_H-M   'P 1'
#
loop_
_entity.id
_entity.type
_entity.pdbx_description
1 polymer ?
#
loop_
_entity_poly.entity_id
_entity_poly.type
_entity_poly.pdbx_seq_one_letter_code
_entity_poly.pdbx_strand_id
1 'polypeptide(L)' 'MKIIKIGGERTHRSFPVLCTEQDKIYKVRTWDIDIAMSIQVGDHVLVNQDEIIKLYDNKIAAVV' A
#
# COMPACT_ATOMS: atom_id res chain seq x y z
N MET A 1 -5.32 -2.08 6.36
CA MET A 1 -5.43 -2.82 5.08
C MET A 1 -4.09 -3.43 4.65
N LYS A 2 -4.11 -4.57 3.93
CA LYS A 2 -2.90 -5.24 3.38
C LYS A 2 -2.85 -5.14 1.86
N ILE A 3 -1.72 -4.80 1.27
CA ILE A 3 -1.55 -4.72 -0.19
C ILE A 3 -1.55 -6.13 -0.79
N ILE A 4 -2.40 -6.37 -1.78
CA ILE A 4 -2.44 -7.64 -2.52
C ILE A 4 -1.98 -7.51 -3.97
N LYS A 5 -2.06 -6.30 -4.54
CA LYS A 5 -1.58 -6.03 -5.91
C LYS A 5 -1.34 -4.56 -6.11
N ILE A 6 -0.26 -4.23 -6.82
CA ILE A 6 0.06 -2.87 -7.26
C ILE A 6 -0.27 -2.81 -8.76
N GLY A 7 -1.09 -1.86 -9.17
CA GLY A 7 -1.54 -1.69 -10.55
C GLY A 7 -0.86 -0.52 -11.24
N GLY A 8 -0.58 -0.68 -12.53
CA GLY A 8 0.10 0.34 -13.33
C GLY A 8 1.62 0.36 -13.13
N GLU A 9 2.29 1.25 -13.84
CA GLU A 9 3.72 1.51 -13.65
C GLU A 9 3.95 2.47 -12.48
N ARG A 10 5.01 2.21 -11.71
CA ARG A 10 5.51 3.14 -10.69
C ARG A 10 6.08 4.37 -11.38
N THR A 11 5.27 5.42 -11.45
CA THR A 11 5.60 6.69 -12.07
C THR A 11 5.43 7.82 -11.05
N HIS A 12 5.83 9.04 -11.40
CA HIS A 12 5.58 10.26 -10.62
C HIS A 12 4.09 10.68 -10.59
N ARG A 13 3.15 9.75 -10.78
CA ARG A 13 1.71 10.00 -10.88
C ARG A 13 0.95 9.00 -10.03
N SER A 14 -0.28 9.35 -9.66
CA SER A 14 -1.15 8.43 -8.92
C SER A 14 -1.37 7.13 -9.69
N PHE A 15 -1.22 6.00 -9.02
CA PHE A 15 -1.53 4.68 -9.58
C PHE A 15 -2.41 3.87 -8.63
N PRO A 16 -3.22 2.93 -9.16
CA PRO A 16 -4.12 2.13 -8.35
C PRO A 16 -3.38 1.05 -7.57
N VAL A 17 -3.74 0.87 -6.31
CA VAL A 17 -3.28 -0.22 -5.45
C VAL A 17 -4.50 -0.98 -4.96
N LEU A 18 -4.44 -2.32 -5.03
CA LEU A 18 -5.46 -3.18 -4.46
C LEU A 18 -5.01 -3.62 -3.08
N CYS A 19 -5.87 -3.35 -2.10
CA CYS A 19 -5.69 -3.76 -0.73
C CYS A 19 -6.83 -4.69 -0.30
N THR A 20 -6.59 -5.50 0.73
CA THR A 20 -7.59 -6.32 1.39
C THR A 20 -7.69 -5.99 2.87
N GLU A 21 -8.90 -6.06 3.41
CA GLU A 21 -9.17 -5.94 4.85
C GLU A 21 -10.44 -6.73 5.17
N GLN A 22 -10.36 -7.66 6.15
CA GLN A 22 -11.49 -8.51 6.55
C GLN A 22 -12.18 -9.19 5.35
N ASP A 23 -11.38 -9.80 4.46
CA ASP A 23 -11.82 -10.49 3.24
C ASP A 23 -12.53 -9.60 2.17
N LYS A 24 -12.52 -8.29 2.35
CA LYS A 24 -13.01 -7.32 1.36
C LYS A 24 -11.85 -6.69 0.60
N ILE A 25 -12.01 -6.56 -0.72
CA ILE A 25 -11.02 -5.95 -1.60
C ILE A 25 -11.36 -4.47 -1.82
N TYR A 26 -10.38 -3.61 -1.64
CA TYR A 26 -10.45 -2.16 -1.81
C TYR A 26 -9.48 -1.72 -2.89
N LYS A 27 -9.93 -0.82 -3.77
CA LYS A 27 -9.07 -0.17 -4.78
C LYS A 27 -8.78 1.25 -4.33
N VAL A 28 -7.54 1.49 -3.95
CA VAL A 28 -7.05 2.77 -3.42
C VAL A 28 -6.00 3.35 -4.37
N ARG A 29 -5.56 4.58 -4.13
CA ARG A 29 -4.49 5.24 -4.88
C ARG A 29 -3.39 5.70 -3.94
N THR A 30 -2.22 6.01 -4.48
CA THR A 30 -1.12 6.65 -3.76
C THR A 30 -0.66 7.85 -4.56
N TRP A 31 -0.56 9.03 -3.94
CA TRP A 31 -0.02 10.24 -4.58
C TRP A 31 1.38 10.58 -4.07
N ASP A 32 1.72 10.10 -2.88
CA ASP A 32 3.04 10.24 -2.29
C ASP A 32 4.05 9.33 -2.99
N ILE A 33 5.12 9.93 -3.51
CA ILE A 33 6.14 9.23 -4.29
C ILE A 33 7.03 8.34 -3.43
N ASP A 34 7.28 8.73 -2.19
CA ASP A 34 8.11 7.97 -1.26
C ASP A 34 7.35 6.70 -0.85
N ILE A 35 6.05 6.83 -0.59
CA ILE A 35 5.16 5.69 -0.36
C ILE A 35 5.09 4.82 -1.62
N ALA A 36 4.83 5.42 -2.78
CA ALA A 36 4.71 4.70 -4.05
C ALA A 36 5.93 3.85 -4.42
N MET A 37 7.13 4.36 -4.16
CA MET A 37 8.39 3.67 -4.44
C MET A 37 8.70 2.61 -3.38
N SER A 38 8.20 2.77 -2.16
CA SER A 38 8.49 1.90 -1.02
C SER A 38 7.47 0.77 -0.82
N ILE A 39 6.22 0.92 -1.28
CA ILE A 39 5.17 -0.08 -1.06
C ILE A 39 5.54 -1.44 -1.67
N GLN A 40 5.16 -2.53 -1.04
CA GLN A 40 5.29 -3.88 -1.60
C GLN A 40 4.02 -4.69 -1.42
N VAL A 41 3.83 -5.71 -2.26
CA VAL A 41 2.75 -6.68 -2.04
C VAL A 41 3.02 -7.39 -0.73
N GLY A 42 2.01 -7.42 0.15
CA GLY A 42 2.14 -7.96 1.50
C GLY A 42 2.26 -6.91 2.61
N ASP A 43 2.56 -5.66 2.27
CA ASP A 43 2.67 -4.59 3.25
C ASP A 43 1.33 -4.20 3.85
N HIS A 44 1.38 -3.76 5.10
CA HIS A 44 0.25 -3.15 5.76
C HIS A 44 0.29 -1.63 5.53
N VAL A 45 -0.86 -1.08 5.16
CA VAL A 45 -1.03 0.34 4.88
C VAL A 45 -2.21 0.93 5.64
N LEU A 46 -2.08 2.21 5.96
CA LEU A 46 -3.18 3.05 6.38
C LEU A 46 -3.75 3.77 5.17
N VAL A 47 -5.07 3.66 5.00
CA VAL A 47 -5.82 4.30 3.93
C VAL A 47 -6.77 5.33 4.53
N ASN A 48 -6.83 6.51 3.93
CA ASN A 48 -7.82 7.54 4.24
C ASN A 48 -8.44 8.06 2.93
N GLN A 49 -9.78 8.12 2.85
CA GLN A 49 -10.50 8.63 1.66
C GLN A 49 -9.97 8.07 0.33
N ASP A 50 -9.77 6.75 0.26
CA ASP A 50 -9.23 6.02 -0.91
C ASP A 50 -7.76 6.30 -1.26
N GLU A 51 -6.99 6.93 -0.35
CA GLU A 51 -5.57 7.21 -0.50
C GLU A 51 -4.71 6.51 0.56
N ILE A 52 -3.58 5.93 0.15
CA ILE A 52 -2.56 5.42 1.07
C ILE A 52 -1.81 6.59 1.67
N ILE A 53 -1.92 6.76 2.99
CA ILE A 53 -1.27 7.86 3.72
C ILE A 53 -0.09 7.42 4.58
N LYS A 54 0.06 6.10 4.82
CA LYS A 54 1.15 5.57 5.64
C LYS A 54 1.45 4.10 5.33
N LEU A 55 2.74 3.77 5.30
CA LEU A 55 3.25 2.40 5.33
C LEU A 55 3.54 1.99 6.77
N TYR A 56 3.10 0.79 7.14
CA TYR A 56 3.60 0.15 8.35
C TYR A 56 4.84 -0.65 7.97
N ASP A 57 5.97 -0.32 8.60
CA ASP A 57 7.20 -1.08 8.42
C ASP A 57 6.93 -2.53 8.83
N ASN A 58 7.01 -3.46 7.87
CA ASN A 58 6.99 -4.90 8.12
C ASN A 58 8.29 -5.38 8.80
N LYS A 59 9.11 -4.46 9.36
CA LYS A 59 10.10 -4.77 10.39
C LYS A 59 9.38 -5.17 11.69
N ILE A 60 8.57 -6.22 11.62
CA ILE A 60 8.49 -7.14 12.73
C ILE A 60 9.92 -7.65 12.86
N ALA A 61 10.60 -7.11 13.87
CA ALA A 61 11.89 -7.60 14.30
C ALA A 61 11.84 -9.13 14.28
N ALA A 62 12.68 -9.74 13.44
CA ALA A 62 13.17 -11.06 13.71
C ALA A 62 13.90 -10.96 15.05
N VAL A 63 13.16 -11.10 16.15
CA VAL A 63 13.72 -11.45 17.45
C VAL A 63 13.99 -12.94 17.34
N VAL A 64 15.21 -13.28 16.90
CA VAL A 64 15.83 -14.59 17.12
C VAL A 64 17.16 -14.33 17.80
#